data_AF-A0A4Z1TAT2-F1
#
_entry.id   AF-A0A4Z1TAT2-F1
#
_cell.length_a   1.000
_cell.length_b   1.000
_cell.length_c   1.000
_cell.angle_alpha   90.00
_cell.angle_beta   90.00
_cell.angle_gamma   90.00
#
_symmetry.space_group_name_H-M   'P 1'
#
loop_
_entity.id
_entity.type
_entity.pdbx_description
1 polymer ?
#
loop_
_entity_poly.entity_id
_entity_poly.type
_entity_poly.pdbx_seq_one_letter_code
_entity_poly.pdbx_strand_id
1 'polypeptide(L)'
;MLALKGVVIKGFQRGRTINCKTANILVPDSLGLEDGVYSGWARVGHGDAHLAVISYCMNPTFNGTKRSLEVHVLYEYPDDFYGETLYLYAHGLLRTPIKFGSIEELKAQIMKDIRMAKDQLGSVPDIKQIALEKWVKLDQDDSNT
;
A
#
# COMPACT_ATOMS: atom_id res chain seq x y z
N MET A 1 -10.09 -5.06 -7.51
CA MET A 1 -9.35 -5.64 -6.38
C MET A 1 -8.12 -6.34 -6.93
N LEU A 2 -6.93 -6.06 -6.41
CA LEU A 2 -5.66 -6.59 -6.89
C LEU A 2 -4.88 -7.19 -5.71
N ALA A 3 -4.35 -8.40 -5.88
CA ALA A 3 -3.36 -8.98 -4.98
C ALA A 3 -2.00 -9.00 -5.67
N LEU A 4 -0.95 -8.64 -4.95
CA LEU A 4 0.41 -8.67 -5.44
C LEU A 4 1.40 -8.85 -4.29
N LYS A 5 2.66 -9.12 -4.64
CA LYS A 5 3.78 -9.08 -3.71
C LYS A 5 4.97 -8.37 -4.36
N GLY A 6 5.83 -7.77 -3.54
CA GLY A 6 7.02 -7.09 -4.02
C GLY A 6 7.99 -6.80 -2.89
N VAL A 7 9.24 -6.54 -3.25
CA VAL A 7 10.30 -6.25 -2.30
C VAL A 7 10.17 -4.82 -1.80
N VAL A 8 10.29 -4.64 -0.48
CA VAL A 8 10.33 -3.32 0.14
C VAL A 8 11.68 -2.67 -0.09
N ILE A 9 11.67 -1.53 -0.76
CA ILE A 9 12.85 -0.73 -1.08
C ILE A 9 12.90 0.56 -0.27
N LYS A 10 14.11 1.12 -0.12
CA LYS A 10 14.29 2.44 0.49
C LYS A 10 13.84 3.52 -0.48
N GLY A 11 12.79 4.27 -0.10
CA GLY A 11 12.38 5.50 -0.79
C GLY A 11 13.06 6.76 -0.24
N PHE A 12 12.50 7.93 -0.54
CA PHE A 12 13.01 9.23 -0.06
C PHE A 12 12.74 9.51 1.43
N GLN A 13 12.05 8.60 2.13
CA GLN A 13 11.75 8.65 3.57
C GLN A 13 11.05 9.94 4.07
N ARG A 14 10.42 10.70 3.17
CA ARG A 14 9.77 11.99 3.49
C ARG A 14 8.60 11.85 4.46
N GLY A 15 7.91 10.70 4.48
CA GLY A 15 6.79 10.43 5.40
C GLY A 15 7.17 10.34 6.89
N ARG A 16 8.46 10.16 7.22
CA ARG A 16 8.93 10.09 8.62
C ARG A 16 8.70 11.39 9.39
N THR A 17 8.72 12.54 8.73
CA THR A 17 8.50 13.86 9.37
C THR A 17 7.06 14.09 9.82
N ILE A 18 6.12 13.25 9.37
CA ILE A 18 4.69 13.39 9.64
C ILE A 18 4.09 12.16 10.32
N ASN A 19 4.93 11.27 10.86
CA ASN A 19 4.54 9.99 11.46
C ASN A 19 3.74 9.06 10.52
N CYS A 20 3.96 9.18 9.20
CA CYS A 20 3.36 8.30 8.20
C CYS A 20 4.49 7.55 7.49
N LYS A 21 5.01 6.51 8.14
CA LYS A 21 6.05 5.65 7.54
C LYS A 21 5.42 4.90 6.36
N THR A 22 5.94 5.11 5.15
CA THR A 22 5.53 4.36 3.95
C THR A 22 6.64 3.40 3.50
N ALA A 23 6.24 2.17 3.21
CA ALA A 23 7.06 1.19 2.50
C ALA A 23 6.95 1.47 1.01
N ASN A 24 8.08 1.61 0.31
CA ASN A 24 8.09 1.74 -1.15
C ASN A 24 8.28 0.35 -1.73
N ILE A 25 7.48 -0.03 -2.72
CA ILE A 25 7.45 -1.39 -3.25
C ILE A 25 7.92 -1.37 -4.69
N LEU A 26 8.88 -2.24 -5.02
CA LEU A 26 9.28 -2.46 -6.39
C LEU A 26 8.20 -3.27 -7.10
N VAL A 27 7.57 -2.66 -8.11
CA VAL A 27 6.51 -3.28 -8.93
C VAL A 27 6.73 -2.99 -10.41
N PRO A 28 6.13 -3.77 -11.33
CA PRO A 28 6.14 -3.47 -12.77
C PRO A 28 5.58 -2.08 -13.08
N ASP A 29 5.90 -1.55 -14.26
CA ASP A 29 5.51 -0.19 -14.68
C ASP A 29 3.99 0.05 -14.71
N SER A 30 3.21 -1.03 -14.83
CA SER A 30 1.75 -0.98 -14.75
C SER A 30 1.19 -2.17 -13.97
N LEU A 31 0.31 -1.88 -13.03
CA LEU A 31 -0.47 -2.86 -12.26
C LEU A 31 -1.92 -2.96 -12.74
N GLY A 32 -2.31 -2.26 -13.81
CA GLY A 32 -3.71 -2.16 -14.26
C GLY A 32 -4.63 -1.45 -13.26
N LEU A 33 -4.07 -0.77 -12.26
CA LEU A 33 -4.80 0.11 -11.35
C LEU A 33 -4.86 1.53 -11.91
N GLU A 34 -5.92 2.25 -11.56
CA GLU A 34 -5.97 3.70 -11.74
C GLU A 34 -5.03 4.38 -10.76
N ASP A 35 -4.58 5.58 -11.11
CA ASP A 35 -3.82 6.39 -10.18
C ASP A 35 -4.71 6.81 -8.99
N GLY A 36 -4.23 6.61 -7.77
CA GLY A 36 -4.99 6.96 -6.58
C GLY A 36 -4.52 6.30 -5.29
N VAL A 37 -5.34 6.48 -4.26
CA VAL A 37 -5.15 5.90 -2.93
C VAL A 37 -6.22 4.86 -2.69
N TYR A 38 -5.82 3.68 -2.23
CA TYR A 38 -6.65 2.51 -2.04
C TYR A 38 -6.63 2.06 -0.58
N SER A 39 -7.74 1.50 -0.13
CA SER A 39 -7.80 0.70 1.09
C SER A 39 -7.31 -0.72 0.78
N GLY A 40 -6.69 -1.37 1.76
CA GLY A 40 -6.25 -2.73 1.57
C GLY A 40 -5.74 -3.43 2.82
N TRP A 41 -5.13 -4.58 2.57
CA TRP A 41 -4.40 -5.36 3.55
C TRP A 41 -2.95 -5.50 3.12
N ALA A 42 -2.06 -5.58 4.11
CA ALA A 42 -0.64 -5.85 3.90
C ALA A 42 -0.12 -6.88 4.91
N ARG A 43 0.82 -7.72 4.48
CA ARG A 43 1.57 -8.65 5.34
C ARG A 43 3.04 -8.65 4.95
N VAL A 44 3.93 -8.55 5.94
CA VAL A 44 5.37 -8.70 5.73
C VAL A 44 5.73 -10.19 5.87
N GLY A 45 6.31 -10.78 4.82
CA GLY A 45 6.69 -12.19 4.79
C GLY A 45 5.55 -13.12 5.23
N HIS A 46 5.81 -13.90 6.28
CA HIS A 46 4.85 -14.83 6.90
C HIS A 46 4.14 -14.26 8.15
N GLY A 47 4.23 -12.96 8.40
CA GLY A 47 3.63 -12.30 9.58
C GLY A 47 2.11 -12.19 9.54
N ASP A 48 1.55 -11.34 10.40
CA ASP A 48 0.10 -11.09 10.39
C ASP A 48 -0.31 -10.13 9.28
N ALA A 49 -1.57 -10.28 8.84
CA ALA A 49 -2.19 -9.34 7.92
C ALA A 49 -2.78 -8.15 8.68
N HIS A 50 -2.36 -6.94 8.29
CA HIS A 50 -2.78 -5.68 8.88
C HIS A 50 -3.46 -4.79 7.82
N LEU A 51 -4.33 -3.88 8.29
CA LEU A 51 -4.92 -2.86 7.42
C LEU A 51 -3.82 -1.99 6.82
N ALA A 52 -4.02 -1.55 5.59
CA ALA A 52 -3.08 -0.70 4.89
C ALA A 52 -3.80 0.36 4.05
N VAL A 53 -3.13 1.49 3.87
CA VAL A 53 -3.45 2.48 2.84
C VAL A 53 -2.37 2.40 1.77
N ILE A 54 -2.79 2.24 0.52
CA ILE A 54 -1.92 1.96 -0.62
C ILE A 54 -2.02 3.12 -1.60
N SER A 55 -0.95 3.86 -1.80
CA SER A 55 -0.85 4.92 -2.80
C SER A 55 -0.16 4.40 -4.05
N TYR A 56 -0.86 4.45 -5.18
CA TYR A 56 -0.33 4.12 -6.50
C TYR A 56 -0.49 5.35 -7.39
N CYS A 57 0.59 6.11 -7.57
CA CYS A 57 0.56 7.39 -8.29
C CYS A 57 1.78 7.53 -9.20
N MET A 58 1.68 8.35 -10.25
CA MET A 58 2.86 8.81 -11.00
C MET A 58 3.87 9.51 -10.09
N ASN A 59 5.14 9.10 -10.17
CA ASN A 59 6.22 9.71 -9.42
C ASN A 59 6.70 10.99 -10.14
N PRO A 60 6.47 12.19 -9.56
CA PRO A 60 6.90 13.44 -10.18
C PRO A 60 8.42 13.56 -10.28
N THR A 61 9.18 12.82 -9.45
CA THR A 61 10.66 12.85 -9.43
C THR A 61 11.28 12.18 -10.66
N PHE A 62 10.57 11.27 -11.33
CA PHE A 62 11.02 10.62 -12.57
C PHE A 62 10.32 11.22 -13.80
N ASN A 63 10.16 12.55 -13.84
CA ASN A 63 9.42 13.26 -14.90
C ASN A 63 8.01 12.71 -15.17
N GLY A 64 7.39 12.07 -14.17
CA GLY A 64 6.10 11.41 -14.37
C GLY A 64 6.15 10.30 -15.43
N THR A 65 7.24 9.53 -15.50
CA THR A 65 7.35 8.36 -16.40
C THR A 65 7.17 7.03 -15.69
N LYS A 66 7.34 7.01 -14.37
CA LYS A 66 7.22 5.81 -13.53
C LYS A 66 6.18 6.01 -12.45
N ARG A 67 5.45 4.95 -12.11
CA ARG A 67 4.56 4.92 -10.95
C ARG A 67 5.31 4.50 -9.71
N SER A 68 4.91 5.04 -8.58
CA SER A 68 5.35 4.62 -7.25
C SER A 68 4.21 3.92 -6.55
N LEU A 69 4.50 2.73 -5.99
CA LEU A 69 3.62 2.05 -5.06
C LEU A 69 4.15 2.25 -3.64
N GLU A 70 3.43 3.06 -2.86
CA GLU A 70 3.75 3.37 -1.47
C GLU A 70 2.67 2.83 -0.55
N VAL A 71 3.08 2.16 0.53
CA VAL A 71 2.15 1.49 1.44
C VAL A 71 2.37 1.98 2.86
N HIS A 72 1.32 2.50 3.47
CA HIS A 72 1.28 2.75 4.90
C HIS A 72 0.55 1.59 5.58
N VAL A 73 1.28 0.74 6.29
CA VAL A 73 0.70 -0.33 7.09
C VAL A 73 0.23 0.26 8.42
N LEU A 74 -1.02 0.02 8.80
CA LEU A 74 -1.63 0.52 10.04
C LEU A 74 -1.25 -0.41 11.20
N TYR A 75 0.04 -0.65 11.35
CA TYR A 75 0.66 -1.43 12.40
C TYR A 75 2.08 -0.91 12.63
N GLU A 76 2.45 -0.76 13.90
CA GLU A 76 3.77 -0.28 14.28
C GLU A 76 4.72 -1.48 14.42
N TYR A 77 5.54 -1.69 13.39
CA TYR A 77 6.61 -2.67 13.45
C TYR A 77 7.75 -2.17 14.35
N PRO A 78 8.38 -3.04 15.14
CA PRO A 78 9.51 -2.68 16.00
C PRO A 78 10.74 -2.26 15.18
N ASP A 79 10.93 -2.87 14.02
CA ASP A 79 12.06 -2.66 13.13
C ASP A 79 11.61 -2.30 11.70
N ASP A 80 12.50 -1.65 10.95
CA ASP A 80 12.32 -1.46 9.51
C ASP A 80 12.43 -2.82 8.78
N PHE A 81 11.54 -3.09 7.84
CA PHE A 81 11.48 -4.35 7.08
C PHE A 81 11.93 -4.16 5.62
N TYR A 82 13.01 -3.41 5.40
CA TYR A 82 13.60 -3.25 4.05
C TYR A 82 14.19 -4.57 3.55
N GLY A 83 14.01 -4.86 2.25
CA GLY A 83 14.46 -6.11 1.63
C GLY A 83 13.48 -7.27 1.81
N GLU A 84 12.53 -7.15 2.73
CA GLU A 84 11.47 -8.15 2.92
C GLU A 84 10.44 -8.10 1.79
N THR A 85 9.78 -9.23 1.57
CA THR A 85 8.63 -9.33 0.68
C THR A 85 7.39 -8.81 1.39
N LEU A 86 6.76 -7.77 0.82
CA LEU A 86 5.46 -7.29 1.27
C LEU A 86 4.36 -7.82 0.35
N TYR A 87 3.41 -8.51 0.95
CA TYR A 87 2.17 -8.93 0.30
C TYR A 87 1.13 -7.84 0.45
N LEU A 88 0.41 -7.54 -0.63
CA LEU A 88 -0.57 -6.47 -0.70
C LEU A 88 -1.86 -6.95 -1.32
N TYR A 89 -2.96 -6.44 -0.79
CA TYR A 89 -4.28 -6.62 -1.35
C TYR A 89 -4.99 -5.27 -1.40
N ALA A 90 -5.06 -4.68 -2.59
CA ALA A 90 -5.79 -3.44 -2.85
C ALA A 90 -7.28 -3.78 -3.06
N HIS A 91 -8.11 -3.33 -2.12
CA HIS A 91 -9.55 -3.59 -2.12
C HIS A 91 -10.31 -2.55 -2.94
N GLY A 92 -10.33 -1.29 -2.49
CA GLY A 92 -11.16 -0.24 -3.10
C GLY A 92 -10.44 1.10 -3.21
N LEU A 93 -10.73 1.84 -4.28
CA LEU A 93 -10.25 3.21 -4.47
C LEU A 93 -10.93 4.12 -3.45
N LEU A 94 -10.13 4.81 -2.63
CA LEU A 94 -10.60 5.81 -1.67
C LEU A 94 -10.69 7.19 -2.30
N ARG A 95 -9.71 7.54 -3.14
CA ARG A 95 -9.65 8.82 -3.87
C ARG A 95 -8.61 8.79 -4.98
N THR A 96 -8.79 9.69 -5.94
CA THR A 96 -7.76 10.04 -6.93
C THR A 96 -6.62 10.88 -6.31
N PRO A 97 -5.49 11.07 -7.03
CA PRO A 97 -4.36 11.86 -6.53
C PRO A 97 -4.75 13.34 -6.36
N ILE A 98 -4.22 13.96 -5.31
CA ILE A 98 -4.48 15.36 -4.96
C ILE A 98 -3.12 16.04 -4.76
N LYS A 99 -2.97 17.27 -5.25
CA LYS A 99 -1.84 18.14 -4.91
C LYS A 99 -2.18 18.91 -3.62
N PHE A 100 -1.24 18.93 -2.68
CA PHE A 100 -1.40 19.66 -1.42
C PHE A 100 -0.57 20.95 -1.47
N GLY A 101 -1.13 22.04 -0.95
CA GLY A 101 -0.44 23.32 -0.82
C GLY A 101 0.44 23.40 0.43
N SER A 102 0.22 22.52 1.42
CA SER A 102 0.96 22.49 2.67
C SER A 102 1.13 21.06 3.23
N ILE A 103 2.04 20.91 4.20
CA ILE A 103 2.25 19.64 4.92
C ILE A 103 1.03 19.32 5.81
N GLU A 104 0.39 20.34 6.36
CA GLU A 104 -0.79 20.25 7.21
C GLU A 104 -1.99 19.67 6.43
N GLU A 105 -2.21 20.14 5.21
CA GLU A 105 -3.23 19.59 4.30
C GLU A 105 -2.96 18.12 3.97
N LEU A 106 -1.70 17.76 3.66
CA LEU A 106 -1.30 16.39 3.40
C LEU A 106 -1.59 15.50 4.62
N LYS A 107 -1.20 15.93 5.83
CA LYS A 107 -1.46 15.20 7.08
C LYS A 107 -2.96 15.00 7.29
N ALA A 108 -3.75 16.05 7.14
CA ALA A 108 -5.20 15.98 7.33
C ALA A 108 -5.85 14.99 6.36
N GLN A 109 -5.39 14.99 5.10
CA GLN A 109 -5.87 14.05 4.09
C GLN A 109 -5.46 12.61 4.38
N ILE A 110 -4.22 12.35 4.78
CA ILE A 110 -3.77 11.00 5.18
C ILE A 110 -4.64 10.45 6.32
N MET A 111 -4.94 11.28 7.33
CA MET A 111 -5.81 10.86 8.43
C MET A 111 -7.24 10.56 7.99
N LYS A 112 -7.74 11.29 6.97
CA LYS A 112 -9.04 11.01 6.34
C LYS A 112 -9.00 9.69 5.58
N ASP A 113 -7.94 9.44 4.79
CA ASP A 113 -7.75 8.21 4.03
C ASP A 113 -7.70 6.99 4.97
N ILE A 114 -6.99 7.09 6.10
CA ILE A 114 -6.93 6.04 7.13
C ILE A 114 -8.32 5.74 7.71
N ARG A 115 -9.12 6.77 8.03
CA ARG A 115 -10.48 6.57 8.54
C ARG A 115 -11.36 5.89 7.50
N MET A 116 -11.35 6.39 6.27
CA MET A 116 -12.14 5.79 5.17
C MET A 116 -11.73 4.34 4.90
N ALA A 117 -10.43 4.01 4.96
CA ALA A 117 -9.94 2.65 4.81
C ALA A 117 -10.48 1.72 5.90
N LYS A 118 -10.44 2.17 7.17
CA LYS A 118 -11.00 1.41 8.30
C LYS A 118 -12.50 1.19 8.15
N ASP A 119 -13.24 2.22 7.79
CA ASP A 119 -14.69 2.14 7.63
C ASP A 119 -15.06 1.19 6.48
N GLN A 120 -14.42 1.35 5.31
CA GLN A 120 -14.67 0.51 4.15
C GLN A 120 -14.34 -0.97 4.45
N LEU A 121 -13.16 -1.26 4.99
CA LEU A 121 -12.74 -2.64 5.25
C LEU A 121 -13.48 -3.27 6.44
N GLY A 122 -13.92 -2.47 7.41
CA GLY A 122 -14.77 -2.94 8.51
C GLY A 122 -16.20 -3.27 8.07
N SER A 123 -16.69 -2.66 6.99
CA SER A 123 -18.03 -2.90 6.44
C SER A 123 -18.15 -4.11 5.50
N VAL A 124 -17.01 -4.70 5.11
CA VAL A 124 -16.97 -5.85 4.20
C VAL A 124 -16.59 -7.11 4.97
N PRO A 125 -17.53 -8.03 5.22
CA PRO A 125 -17.22 -9.32 5.84
C PRO A 125 -16.16 -10.08 5.06
N ASP A 126 -15.33 -10.85 5.77
CA ASP A 126 -14.35 -11.80 5.21
C ASP A 126 -13.27 -11.21 4.29
N ILE A 127 -13.17 -9.88 4.15
CA ILE A 127 -12.21 -9.27 3.21
C ILE A 127 -10.75 -9.59 3.55
N LYS A 128 -10.46 -9.76 4.86
CA LYS A 128 -9.15 -10.23 5.34
C LYS A 128 -8.88 -11.65 4.87
N GLN A 129 -9.86 -12.54 4.97
CA GLN A 129 -9.75 -13.93 4.55
C GLN A 129 -9.53 -14.04 3.04
N ILE A 130 -10.27 -13.26 2.25
CA ILE A 130 -10.07 -13.18 0.79
C ILE A 130 -8.64 -12.74 0.44
N ALA A 131 -8.08 -11.76 1.18
CA ALA A 131 -6.71 -11.32 0.97
C ALA A 131 -5.70 -12.46 1.24
N LEU A 132 -5.87 -13.19 2.35
CA LEU A 132 -5.01 -14.33 2.71
C LEU A 132 -5.05 -15.43 1.64
N GLU A 133 -6.24 -15.80 1.18
CA GLU A 133 -6.40 -16.83 0.14
C GLU A 133 -5.75 -16.44 -1.19
N LYS A 134 -5.84 -15.16 -1.56
CA LYS A 134 -5.19 -14.66 -2.77
C LYS A 134 -3.67 -14.70 -2.66
N TRP A 135 -3.10 -14.38 -1.50
CA TRP A 135 -1.66 -14.46 -1.29
C TRP A 135 -1.14 -15.90 -1.32
N VAL A 136 -1.89 -16.87 -0.77
CA VAL A 136 -1.55 -18.29 -0.90
C VAL A 136 -1.48 -18.72 -2.36
N LYS A 137 -2.45 -18.30 -3.19
CA LYS A 137 -2.44 -18.59 -4.63
C LYS A 137 -1.23 -17.96 -5.35
N LEU A 138 -0.90 -16.71 -5.02
CA LEU A 138 0.28 -16.02 -5.58
C LEU A 138 1.60 -16.74 -5.27
N ASP A 139 1.73 -17.39 -4.12
CA ASP A 139 2.95 -18.17 -3.80
C ASP A 139 2.99 -19.51 -4.55
N GLN A 140 1.83 -20.11 -4.82
CA GLN A 140 1.73 -21.35 -5.60
C GLN A 140 2.05 -21.13 -7.08
N ASP A 141 1.62 -20.01 -7.65
CA ASP A 141 1.87 -19.67 -9.06
C ASP A 141 3.37 -19.47 -9.33
N ASP A 142 4.09 -18.79 -8.43
CA ASP A 142 5.55 -18.61 -8.51
C ASP A 142 6.31 -19.94 -8.46
N SER A 143 5.78 -20.94 -7.75
CA SER A 143 6.43 -22.24 -7.59
C SER A 143 6.29 -23.14 -8.82
N ASN A 144 5.39 -22.77 -9.75
CA ASN A 144 5.10 -23.51 -10.98
C ASN A 144 5.73 -22.87 -12.23
N THR A 145 6.55 -21.83 -12.07
CA THR A 145 7.22 -21.10 -13.16
C THR A 145 8.73 -21.28 -13.09
#